data_AF-A0A535SQU9-F1
#
_entry.id   AF-A0A535SQU9-F1
#
_cell.length_a   1.000
_cell.length_b   1.000
_cell.length_c   1.000
_cell.angle_alpha   90.00
_cell.angle_beta   90.00
_cell.angle_gamma   90.00
#
_symmetry.space_group_name_H-M   'P 1'
#
loop_
_entity.id
_entity.type
_entity.pdbx_description
1 polymer ?
#
loop_
_entity_poly.entity_id
_entity_poly.type
_entity_poly.pdbx_seq_one_letter_code
_entity_poly.pdbx_strand_id
1 'polypeptide(L)'
;MRRLWNEHIHRPSPVGGADPREQEVALYASWIGSVVEVALARGSLDGNLAKMLETRRAEGNQRVFRAAGELGEPVRSYVARLIAIEDLLAALPVG
;
A
#
# COMPACT_ATOMS: atom_id res chain seq x y z
N MET A 1 -4.10 -1.57 12.93
CA MET A 1 -3.03 -1.71 11.92
C MET A 1 -2.36 -3.08 11.91
N ARG A 2 -1.68 -3.53 12.98
CA ARG A 2 -0.93 -4.80 13.01
C ARG A 2 -1.72 -6.02 12.53
N ARG A 3 -2.96 -6.19 13.00
CA ARG A 3 -3.85 -7.29 12.56
C ARG A 3 -4.13 -7.25 11.05
N LEU A 4 -4.52 -6.10 10.52
CA LEU A 4 -4.82 -5.92 9.09
C LEU A 4 -3.58 -6.14 8.21
N TRP A 5 -2.41 -5.66 8.64
CA TRP A 5 -1.15 -5.92 7.96
C TRP A 5 -0.80 -7.40 7.96
N ASN A 6 -0.92 -8.07 9.12
CA ASN A 6 -0.69 -9.51 9.21
C ASN A 6 -1.63 -10.31 8.30
N GLU A 7 -2.92 -9.98 8.28
CA GLU A 7 -3.88 -10.61 7.38
C GLU A 7 -3.56 -10.34 5.89
N HIS A 8 -2.98 -9.19 5.57
CA HIS A 8 -2.55 -8.84 4.21
C HIS A 8 -1.31 -9.63 3.77
N ILE A 9 -0.24 -9.67 4.57
CA ILE A 9 1.05 -10.29 4.19
C ILE A 9 1.00 -11.82 4.17
N HIS A 10 0.09 -12.44 4.93
CA HIS A 10 -0.06 -13.91 4.94
C HIS A 10 -0.94 -14.42 3.79
N ARG A 11 -1.50 -13.52 2.96
CA ARG A 11 -2.15 -13.92 1.70
C ARG A 11 -1.11 -13.96 0.59
N PRO A 12 -1.15 -14.96 -0.30
CA PRO A 12 -0.30 -14.95 -1.49
C PRO A 12 -0.51 -13.65 -2.26
N SER A 13 0.59 -13.00 -2.63
CA SER A 13 0.55 -11.86 -3.55
C SER A 13 -0.05 -12.34 -4.87
N PRO A 14 -1.11 -11.70 -5.40
CA PRO A 14 -1.66 -12.04 -6.70
C PRO A 14 -0.86 -11.44 -7.87
N VAL A 15 0.24 -10.74 -7.56
CA VAL A 15 1.12 -10.10 -8.53
C VAL A 15 2.55 -10.64 -8.41
N GLY A 16 3.20 -10.86 -9.55
CA GLY A 16 4.57 -11.41 -9.62
C GLY A 16 5.06 -11.76 -11.02
N GLY A 17 4.26 -11.52 -12.06
CA GLY A 17 4.59 -11.73 -13.45
C GLY A 17 5.31 -10.56 -14.12
N ALA A 18 5.57 -10.72 -15.42
CA ALA A 18 6.22 -9.70 -16.25
C ALA A 18 5.26 -8.61 -16.76
N ASP A 19 3.96 -8.70 -16.45
CA ASP A 19 2.98 -7.68 -16.84
C ASP A 19 3.33 -6.33 -16.15
N PRO A 20 3.55 -5.24 -16.91
CA PRO A 20 3.84 -3.93 -16.33
C PRO A 20 2.82 -3.46 -15.29
N ARG A 21 1.56 -3.88 -15.41
CA ARG A 21 0.49 -3.52 -14.46
C ARG A 21 0.65 -4.29 -13.15
N GLU A 22 1.08 -5.55 -13.22
CA GLU A 22 1.44 -6.30 -12.01
C GLU A 22 2.66 -5.69 -11.32
N GLN A 23 3.64 -5.21 -12.09
CA GLN A 23 4.81 -4.51 -11.55
C GLN A 23 4.42 -3.22 -10.82
N GLU A 24 3.51 -2.41 -11.39
CA GLU A 24 2.99 -1.20 -10.72
C GLU A 24 2.33 -1.53 -9.37
N VAL A 25 1.52 -2.60 -9.32
CA VAL A 25 0.90 -3.06 -8.07
C VAL A 25 1.95 -3.60 -7.09
N ALA A 26 2.96 -4.34 -7.57
CA ALA A 26 4.02 -4.88 -6.73
C ALA A 26 4.90 -3.77 -6.13
N LEU A 27 5.23 -2.73 -6.91
CA LEU A 27 5.96 -1.56 -6.43
C LEU A 27 5.17 -0.81 -5.35
N TYR A 28 3.86 -0.63 -5.56
CA TYR A 28 2.99 -0.02 -4.57
C TYR A 28 2.90 -0.86 -3.29
N ALA A 29 2.74 -2.17 -3.40
CA ALA A 29 2.72 -3.08 -2.26
C ALA A 29 4.02 -3.05 -1.44
N SER A 30 5.17 -3.09 -2.12
CA SER A 30 6.48 -3.01 -1.49
C SER A 30 6.67 -1.70 -0.73
N TRP A 31 6.29 -0.57 -1.34
CA TRP A 31 6.39 0.73 -0.70
C TRP A 31 5.49 0.82 0.53
N ILE A 32 4.21 0.44 0.45
CA ILE A 32 3.30 0.42 1.60
C ILE A 32 3.87 -0.45 2.73
N GLY A 33 4.44 -1.62 2.40
CA GLY A 33 5.04 -2.49 3.39
C GLY A 33 6.15 -1.84 4.20
N SER A 34 7.07 -1.13 3.54
CA SER A 34 8.14 -0.40 4.24
C SER A 34 7.59 0.67 5.19
N VAL A 35 6.54 1.39 4.81
CA VAL A 35 5.92 2.41 5.69
C VAL A 35 5.23 1.74 6.89
N VAL A 36 4.53 0.63 6.68
CA VAL A 36 3.86 -0.12 7.75
C VAL A 36 4.86 -0.67 8.75
N GLU A 37 6.00 -1.19 8.31
CA GLU A 37 7.04 -1.70 9.22
C GLU A 37 7.56 -0.62 10.17
N VAL A 38 7.84 0.59 9.65
CA VAL A 38 8.27 1.73 10.47
C VAL A 38 7.16 2.15 11.44
N ALA A 39 5.92 2.27 10.95
CA ALA A 39 4.77 2.63 11.76
C ALA A 39 4.49 1.60 12.87
N LEU A 40 4.65 0.30 12.60
CA LEU A 40 4.48 -0.75 13.58
C LEU A 40 5.59 -0.80 14.61
N ALA A 41 6.80 -0.38 14.26
CA ALA A 41 7.94 -0.33 15.17
C ALA A 41 7.86 0.88 16.13
N ARG A 42 7.38 2.03 15.64
CA ARG A 42 7.39 3.31 16.39
C ARG A 42 6.04 3.72 16.97
N GLY A 43 4.94 3.24 16.40
CA GLY A 43 3.58 3.72 16.74
C GLY A 43 3.25 5.10 16.17
N SER A 44 4.18 5.72 15.44
CA SER A 44 4.07 7.01 14.76
C SER A 44 4.70 6.93 13.37
N LEU A 45 4.40 7.92 12.53
CA LEU A 45 5.14 8.18 11.30
C LEU A 45 6.22 9.23 11.57
N ASP A 46 7.41 9.07 11.00
CA ASP A 46 8.32 10.19 10.92
C ASP A 46 7.85 11.20 9.86
N GLY A 47 8.30 12.46 9.97
CA GLY A 47 7.87 13.53 9.09
C GLY A 47 8.18 13.30 7.60
N ASN A 48 9.21 12.51 7.27
CA ASN A 48 9.52 12.20 5.87
C ASN A 48 8.51 11.19 5.30
N LEU A 49 8.19 10.14 6.05
CA LEU A 49 7.18 9.15 5.64
C LEU A 49 5.79 9.77 5.53
N ALA A 50 5.42 10.66 6.45
CA ALA A 50 4.16 11.40 6.38
C ALA A 50 4.07 12.24 5.09
N LYS A 51 5.15 12.96 4.73
CA LYS A 51 5.23 13.75 3.51
C LYS A 51 5.22 12.91 2.24
N MET A 52 5.86 11.73 2.27
CA MET A 52 5.81 10.77 1.16
C MET A 52 4.39 10.25 0.94
N LEU A 53 3.68 9.88 2.01
CA LEU A 53 2.27 9.46 1.93
C LEU A 53 1.40 10.58 1.35
N GLU A 54 1.55 11.81 1.84
CA GLU A 54 0.81 12.97 1.32
C GLU A 54 1.04 13.18 -0.17
N THR A 55 2.30 13.14 -0.61
CA THR A 55 2.67 13.29 -2.02
C THR A 55 2.03 12.21 -2.89
N ARG A 56 2.10 10.95 -2.45
CA ARG A 56 1.49 9.82 -3.18
C ARG A 56 -0.03 9.95 -3.28
N ARG A 57 -0.69 10.38 -2.21
CA ARG A 57 -2.14 10.65 -2.21
C ARG A 57 -2.49 11.79 -3.16
N ALA A 58 -1.67 12.84 -3.22
CA ALA A 58 -1.86 13.95 -4.14
C ALA A 58 -1.69 13.51 -5.62
N GLU A 59 -0.81 12.55 -5.90
CA GLU A 59 -0.69 11.89 -7.21
C GLU A 59 -1.89 10.97 -7.55
N GLY A 60 -2.79 10.74 -6.58
CA GLY A 60 -4.11 10.15 -6.78
C GLY A 60 -4.13 8.64 -7.00
N ASN A 61 -3.01 7.94 -6.82
CA ASN A 61 -2.87 6.48 -7.03
C ASN A 61 -3.45 5.99 -8.38
N GLN A 62 -3.61 6.87 -9.39
CA GLN A 62 -4.41 6.61 -10.59
C GLN A 62 -3.89 5.40 -11.39
N ARG A 63 -2.57 5.26 -11.49
CA ARG A 63 -1.94 4.14 -12.18
C ARG A 63 -2.25 2.80 -11.51
N VAL A 64 -2.20 2.77 -10.19
CA VAL A 64 -2.50 1.57 -9.38
C VAL A 64 -3.99 1.22 -9.48
N PHE A 65 -4.89 2.21 -9.41
CA PHE A 65 -6.32 2.00 -9.60
C PHE A 65 -6.65 1.47 -10.99
N ARG A 66 -6.04 2.03 -12.03
CA ARG A 66 -6.21 1.57 -13.40
C ARG A 66 -5.70 0.13 -13.57
N ALA A 67 -4.48 -0.16 -13.09
CA ALA A 67 -3.91 -1.51 -13.13
C ALA A 67 -4.82 -2.52 -12.41
N ALA A 68 -5.33 -2.19 -11.23
CA ALA A 68 -6.27 -3.03 -10.48
C ALA A 68 -7.60 -3.25 -11.20
N GLY A 69 -8.12 -2.22 -11.87
CA GLY A 69 -9.32 -2.30 -12.68
C GLY A 69 -9.15 -3.27 -13.84
N GLU A 70 -8.06 -3.11 -14.59
CA GLU A 70 -7.72 -3.90 -15.79
C GLU A 70 -7.34 -5.36 -15.49
N LEU A 71 -6.61 -5.61 -14.39
CA LEU A 71 -6.20 -6.97 -13.99
C LEU A 71 -7.35 -7.75 -13.32
N GLY A 72 -8.39 -7.07 -12.82
CA GLY A 72 -9.55 -7.72 -12.22
C GLY A 72 -9.26 -8.39 -10.88
N GLU A 73 -10.09 -9.36 -10.49
CA GLU A 73 -9.88 -10.15 -9.27
C GLU A 73 -8.85 -11.26 -9.51
N PRO A 74 -7.98 -11.57 -8.53
CA PRO A 74 -7.98 -11.09 -7.14
C PRO A 74 -7.16 -9.80 -6.90
N VAL A 75 -6.56 -9.21 -7.94
CA VAL A 75 -5.68 -8.02 -7.83
C VAL A 75 -6.43 -6.80 -7.31
N ARG A 76 -7.68 -6.60 -7.76
CA ARG A 76 -8.54 -5.50 -7.30
C ARG A 76 -8.79 -5.52 -5.81
N SER A 77 -9.19 -6.67 -5.27
CA SER A 77 -9.34 -6.85 -3.82
C SER A 77 -8.02 -6.67 -3.05
N TYR A 78 -6.89 -7.05 -3.66
CA TYR A 78 -5.56 -6.87 -3.07
C TYR A 78 -5.17 -5.38 -2.97
N VAL A 79 -5.34 -4.62 -4.06
CA VAL A 79 -5.09 -3.17 -4.09
C VAL A 79 -6.02 -2.41 -3.14
N ALA A 80 -7.30 -2.76 -3.08
CA ALA A 80 -8.23 -2.14 -2.15
C ALA A 80 -7.78 -2.27 -0.68
N ARG A 81 -7.20 -3.42 -0.30
CA ARG A 81 -6.64 -3.61 1.05
C ARG A 81 -5.40 -2.75 1.29
N LEU A 82 -4.52 -2.60 0.30
CA LEU A 82 -3.35 -1.72 0.42
C LEU A 82 -3.74 -0.26 0.63
N ILE A 83 -4.74 0.23 -0.11
CA ILE A 83 -5.25 1.60 0.05
C ILE A 83 -5.87 1.80 1.43
N ALA A 84 -6.65 0.84 1.92
CA ALA A 84 -7.20 0.92 3.27
C ALA A 84 -6.09 0.98 4.35
N ILE A 85 -4.96 0.33 4.11
CA ILE A 85 -3.78 0.41 4.98
C ILE A 85 -3.11 1.78 4.87
N GLU A 86 -2.96 2.32 3.66
CA GLU A 86 -2.47 3.68 3.41
C GLU A 86 -3.31 4.74 4.16
N ASP A 87 -4.63 4.61 4.13
CA ASP A 87 -5.54 5.51 4.85
C ASP A 87 -5.34 5.44 6.37
N LEU A 88 -5.14 4.24 6.91
CA LEU A 88 -4.84 4.09 8.34
C LEU A 88 -3.45 4.64 8.69
N LEU A 89 -2.47 4.56 7.79
CA LEU A 89 -1.15 5.14 8.01
C LEU A 89 -1.23 6.66 8.06
N ALA A 90 -1.96 7.28 7.13
CA ALA A 90 -2.17 8.72 7.09
C ALA A 90 -2.87 9.28 8.35
N ALA A 91 -3.56 8.44 9.12
CA ALA A 91 -4.20 8.82 10.37
C ALA A 91 -3.29 8.69 11.62
N LEU A 92 -2.07 8.20 11.46
CA LEU A 92 -1.13 8.07 12.59
C LEU A 92 -0.56 9.42 13.01
N PRO A 93 -0.22 9.59 14.31
CA PRO A 93 0.50 10.77 14.76
C PRO A 93 1.88 10.83 14.09
N VAL A 94 2.32 12.05 13.78
CA VAL A 94 3.69 12.32 13.33
C VAL A 94 4.55 12.57 14.56
N GLY A 95 5.65 11.82 14.70
CA GLY A 95 6.53 11.85 15.87
C GLY A 95 7.99 11.64 15.55
#